data_AF-A0A933Q949-F1
#
_entry.id   AF-A0A933Q949-F1
#
_cell.length_a   1.000
_cell.length_b   1.000
_cell.length_c   1.000
_cell.angle_alpha   90.00
_cell.angle_beta   90.00
_cell.angle_gamma   90.00
#
_symmetry.space_group_name_H-M   'P 1'
#
loop_
_entity.id
_entity.type
_entity.pdbx_description
1 polymer ?
#
loop_
_entity_poly.entity_id
_entity_poly.type
_entity_poly.pdbx_seq_one_letter_code
_entity_poly.pdbx_strand_id
1 'polypeptide(L)'
;MRKIDVNEIIKENYDHSIFENIEYSYDNLSSHIEVAGNLESKHPYTITILIENLNQNLWRRKEYVKQNKLLIQTKYTELLYRYFFEEYGEEKGNTLYSQFLEKYRSRWIKAKQQYDIDDYIVNHELEPRYKKIILQRFKDIEKLQKPRYRIERERYYRLPSPFDHIDWRNPYDNIFIWREGKKSFARRGGGGSSGQREFNSKFIYGYALINKKHPVPSYIFIYNSQNLLRFIKKFRSLTVPRYDIGSNYFLPHETEIRILNKVRFLEWNILDNINEIRTLEATDSY
;
A
#
# COMPACT_ATOMS: atom_id res chain seq x y z
N MET A 1 -11.21 8.02 -24.95
CA MET A 1 -11.65 7.49 -23.62
C MET A 1 -12.68 6.37 -23.80
N ARG A 2 -12.46 5.19 -23.21
CA ARG A 2 -13.41 4.06 -23.23
C ARG A 2 -13.82 3.69 -21.81
N LYS A 3 -15.11 3.43 -21.61
CA LYS A 3 -15.68 2.99 -20.33
C LYS A 3 -15.84 1.47 -20.28
N ILE A 4 -15.68 0.91 -19.11
CA ILE A 4 -15.90 -0.51 -18.80
C ILE A 4 -16.88 -0.54 -17.63
N ASP A 5 -18.07 -1.09 -17.86
CA ASP A 5 -19.02 -1.40 -16.79
C ASP A 5 -18.59 -2.70 -16.11
N VAL A 6 -18.36 -2.64 -14.79
CA VAL A 6 -17.93 -3.79 -13.99
C VAL A 6 -19.09 -4.76 -13.70
N ASN A 7 -20.33 -4.27 -13.69
CA ASN A 7 -21.51 -5.05 -13.37
C ASN A 7 -21.98 -5.96 -14.52
N GLU A 8 -21.69 -5.58 -15.76
CA GLU A 8 -21.95 -6.45 -16.93
C GLU A 8 -20.99 -7.66 -17.00
N ILE A 9 -19.93 -7.68 -16.18
CA ILE A 9 -18.87 -8.68 -16.24
C ILE A 9 -19.12 -9.79 -15.23
N ILE A 10 -19.95 -10.75 -15.64
CA ILE A 10 -20.38 -11.90 -14.82
C ILE A 10 -19.74 -13.20 -15.30
N LYS A 11 -18.42 -13.24 -15.56
CA LYS A 11 -17.75 -14.51 -15.89
C LYS A 11 -16.47 -14.71 -15.10
N GLU A 12 -16.49 -15.76 -14.28
CA GLU A 12 -15.28 -16.40 -13.70
C GLU A 12 -14.40 -17.08 -14.76
N ASN A 13 -14.76 -17.02 -16.05
CA ASN A 13 -13.99 -17.61 -17.16
C ASN A 13 -12.76 -16.76 -17.52
N TYR A 14 -11.78 -16.73 -16.63
CA TYR A 14 -10.42 -16.36 -16.99
C TYR A 14 -9.51 -17.57 -16.89
N ASP A 15 -8.41 -17.53 -17.62
CA ASP A 15 -7.40 -18.57 -17.59
C ASP A 15 -6.68 -18.54 -16.23
N HIS A 16 -6.97 -19.51 -15.35
CA HIS A 16 -6.37 -19.59 -14.01
C HIS A 16 -4.85 -19.81 -14.05
N SER A 17 -4.31 -20.34 -15.16
CA SER A 17 -2.88 -20.58 -15.30
C SER A 17 -2.02 -19.32 -15.20
N ILE A 18 -2.62 -18.13 -15.36
CA ILE A 18 -1.93 -16.85 -15.18
C ILE A 18 -1.47 -16.60 -13.73
N PHE A 19 -1.97 -17.37 -12.75
CA PHE A 19 -1.54 -17.31 -11.35
C PHE A 19 -0.72 -18.52 -10.92
N GLU A 20 -0.47 -19.48 -11.82
CA GLU A 20 0.18 -20.75 -11.48
C GLU A 20 1.70 -20.70 -11.66
N ASN A 21 2.43 -21.44 -10.82
CA ASN A 21 3.88 -21.60 -10.90
C ASN A 21 4.67 -20.28 -10.89
N ILE A 22 4.21 -19.32 -10.10
CA ILE A 22 4.87 -18.02 -9.95
C ILE A 22 5.64 -17.95 -8.64
N GLU A 23 6.93 -17.64 -8.73
CA GLU A 23 7.79 -17.36 -7.59
C GLU A 23 7.99 -15.85 -7.42
N TYR A 24 8.17 -15.39 -6.18
CA TYR A 24 8.55 -13.99 -5.96
C TYR A 24 10.02 -13.81 -6.34
N SER A 25 10.33 -12.92 -7.28
CA SER A 25 11.72 -12.58 -7.57
C SER A 25 12.27 -11.71 -6.44
N TYR A 26 13.55 -11.88 -6.10
CA TYR A 26 14.30 -11.01 -5.21
C TYR A 26 15.35 -10.17 -5.94
N ASP A 27 15.39 -10.24 -7.28
CA ASP A 27 16.35 -9.53 -8.11
C ASP A 27 16.14 -8.02 -8.02
N ASN A 28 17.20 -7.31 -7.64
CA ASN A 28 17.15 -5.87 -7.51
C ASN A 28 17.52 -5.21 -8.86
N LEU A 29 16.54 -5.10 -9.76
CA LEU A 29 16.71 -4.34 -10.99
C LEU A 29 16.75 -2.85 -10.64
N SER A 30 17.91 -2.23 -10.87
CA SER A 30 18.24 -0.89 -10.38
C SER A 30 17.46 0.21 -11.11
N SER A 31 17.15 0.01 -12.39
CA SER A 31 16.52 1.02 -13.25
C SER A 31 15.46 0.45 -14.20
N HIS A 32 14.61 1.31 -14.74
CA HIS A 32 13.62 0.94 -15.75
C HIS A 32 14.24 0.44 -17.07
N ILE A 33 15.44 0.94 -17.41
CA ILE A 33 16.21 0.47 -18.58
C ILE A 33 16.67 -0.97 -18.37
N GLU A 34 17.14 -1.27 -17.15
CA GLU A 34 17.56 -2.63 -16.78
C GLU A 34 16.37 -3.58 -16.76
N VAL A 35 15.20 -3.15 -16.24
CA VAL A 35 13.94 -3.91 -16.36
C VAL A 35 13.63 -4.21 -17.81
N ALA A 36 13.69 -3.20 -18.69
CA ALA A 36 13.40 -3.39 -20.10
C ALA A 36 14.37 -4.39 -20.76
N GLY A 37 15.68 -4.18 -20.60
CA GLY A 37 16.70 -5.02 -21.23
C GLY A 37 16.71 -6.47 -20.74
N ASN A 38 16.53 -6.69 -19.43
CA ASN A 38 16.57 -8.04 -18.86
C ASN A 38 15.29 -8.84 -19.13
N LEU A 39 14.15 -8.18 -19.33
CA LEU A 39 12.84 -8.84 -19.40
C LEU A 39 12.19 -8.83 -20.79
N GLU A 40 12.75 -8.13 -21.78
CA GLU A 40 12.21 -8.01 -23.14
C GLU A 40 11.91 -9.36 -23.79
N SER A 41 12.81 -10.34 -23.66
CA SER A 41 12.66 -11.69 -24.23
C SER A 41 11.97 -12.69 -23.31
N LYS A 42 11.51 -12.25 -22.13
CA LYS A 42 10.97 -13.11 -21.05
C LYS A 42 9.44 -13.10 -21.00
N HIS A 43 8.77 -12.80 -22.12
CA HIS A 43 7.31 -12.80 -22.25
C HIS A 43 6.56 -12.10 -21.09
N PRO A 44 6.87 -10.82 -20.81
CA PRO A 44 6.29 -10.12 -19.67
C PRO A 44 4.78 -9.87 -19.83
N TYR A 45 4.07 -9.84 -18.71
CA TYR A 45 2.67 -9.43 -18.60
C TYR A 45 2.38 -8.83 -17.23
N THR A 46 1.23 -8.18 -17.08
CA THR A 46 0.81 -7.57 -15.81
C THR A 46 -0.53 -8.11 -15.35
N ILE A 47 -0.68 -8.24 -14.03
CA ILE A 47 -1.95 -8.47 -13.36
C ILE A 47 -2.20 -7.28 -12.45
N THR A 48 -3.30 -6.56 -12.68
CA THR A 48 -3.76 -5.51 -11.77
C THR A 48 -5.01 -6.00 -11.05
N ILE A 49 -5.00 -5.94 -9.72
CA ILE A 49 -6.15 -6.26 -8.88
C ILE A 49 -6.65 -4.96 -8.27
N LEU A 50 -7.82 -4.50 -8.70
CA LEU A 50 -8.53 -3.40 -8.05
C LEU A 50 -9.17 -3.90 -6.76
N ILE A 51 -9.10 -3.14 -5.69
CA ILE A 51 -9.48 -3.60 -4.35
C ILE A 51 -10.62 -2.73 -3.85
N GLU A 52 -11.81 -3.32 -3.72
CA GLU A 52 -12.91 -2.65 -3.04
C GLU A 52 -12.79 -2.82 -1.53
N ASN A 53 -13.31 -1.86 -0.78
CA ASN A 53 -13.50 -2.03 0.64
C ASN A 53 -14.42 -3.22 0.92
N LEU A 54 -13.96 -4.11 1.81
CA LEU A 54 -14.75 -5.26 2.24
C LEU A 54 -16.05 -4.77 2.88
N ASN A 55 -17.17 -5.43 2.60
CA ASN A 55 -18.45 -5.10 3.21
C ASN A 55 -18.35 -5.17 4.75
N GLN A 56 -18.85 -4.14 5.44
CA GLN A 56 -18.76 -4.03 6.90
C GLN A 56 -19.41 -5.23 7.64
N ASN A 57 -20.41 -5.86 7.04
CA ASN A 57 -21.04 -7.07 7.59
C ASN A 57 -20.09 -8.29 7.60
N LEU A 58 -19.04 -8.26 6.79
CA LEU A 58 -18.00 -9.28 6.71
C LEU A 58 -16.79 -8.96 7.60
N TRP A 59 -16.63 -7.72 8.08
CA TRP A 59 -15.46 -7.31 8.90
C TRP A 59 -15.33 -8.03 10.25
N ARG A 60 -16.43 -8.61 10.73
CA ARG A 60 -16.48 -9.35 12.01
C ARG A 60 -16.36 -10.86 11.83
N ARG A 61 -16.37 -11.33 10.59
CA ARG A 61 -16.40 -12.74 10.21
C ARG A 61 -14.97 -13.24 10.03
N LYS A 62 -14.57 -14.21 10.86
CA LYS A 62 -13.18 -14.73 10.91
C LYS A 62 -12.77 -15.43 9.62
N GLU A 63 -13.73 -15.92 8.84
CA GLU A 63 -13.50 -16.54 7.54
C GLU A 63 -13.08 -15.53 6.44
N TYR A 64 -13.28 -14.23 6.65
CA TYR A 64 -12.93 -13.17 5.69
C TYR A 64 -11.85 -12.22 6.20
N VAL A 65 -11.65 -12.12 7.52
CA VAL A 65 -10.77 -11.13 8.13
C VAL A 65 -9.97 -11.73 9.29
N LYS A 66 -8.65 -11.50 9.25
CA LYS A 66 -7.76 -11.64 10.39
C LYS A 66 -7.86 -10.40 11.26
N GLN A 67 -8.16 -10.58 12.54
CA GLN A 67 -8.24 -9.49 13.50
C GLN A 67 -7.02 -9.49 14.40
N ASN A 68 -6.20 -8.45 14.30
CA ASN A 68 -5.02 -8.25 15.14
C ASN A 68 -5.35 -7.21 16.20
N LYS A 69 -5.21 -7.58 17.48
CA LYS A 69 -5.44 -6.68 18.62
C LYS A 69 -4.11 -6.04 18.99
N LEU A 70 -3.93 -4.77 18.60
CA LEU A 70 -2.74 -4.01 18.93
C LEU A 70 -2.96 -3.23 20.22
N LEU A 71 -2.02 -3.34 21.15
CA LEU A 71 -1.95 -2.46 22.30
C LEU A 71 -1.66 -1.04 21.81
N ILE A 72 -2.42 -0.06 22.28
CA ILE A 72 -2.19 1.35 22.01
C ILE A 72 -2.03 2.10 23.33
N GLN A 73 -1.47 3.30 23.25
CA GLN A 73 -1.28 4.15 24.43
C GLN A 73 -2.56 4.32 25.25
N THR A 74 -2.37 4.36 26.58
CA THR A 74 -3.48 4.58 27.51
C THR A 74 -4.11 5.94 27.29
N LYS A 75 -5.34 6.15 27.77
CA LYS A 75 -5.97 7.47 27.67
C LYS A 75 -5.18 8.50 28.49
N TYR A 76 -4.58 8.09 29.60
CA TYR A 76 -3.72 8.95 30.42
C TYR A 76 -2.53 9.48 29.63
N THR A 77 -1.77 8.58 28.98
CA THR A 77 -0.62 8.95 28.14
C THR A 77 -1.04 9.86 26.99
N GLU A 78 -2.14 9.54 26.29
CA GLU A 78 -2.70 10.39 25.24
C GLU A 78 -3.00 11.82 25.74
N LEU A 79 -3.55 11.95 26.95
CA LEU A 79 -3.84 13.25 27.54
C LEU A 79 -2.59 14.04 27.88
N LEU A 80 -1.53 13.38 28.39
CA LEU A 80 -0.25 14.03 28.67
C LEU A 80 0.34 14.66 27.41
N TYR A 81 0.38 13.90 26.30
CA TYR A 81 0.79 14.42 25.00
C TYR A 81 -0.12 15.53 24.49
N ARG A 82 -1.43 15.38 24.65
CA ARG A 82 -2.37 16.40 24.21
C ARG A 82 -2.13 17.74 24.92
N TYR A 83 -2.00 17.74 26.25
CA TYR A 83 -1.71 18.96 27.00
C TYR A 83 -0.35 19.57 26.64
N PHE A 84 0.65 18.73 26.37
CA PHE A 84 1.95 19.19 25.89
C PHE A 84 1.85 19.93 24.55
N PHE A 85 1.18 19.35 23.55
CA PHE A 85 1.01 19.99 22.24
C PHE A 85 0.01 21.14 22.26
N GLU A 86 -0.99 21.14 23.15
CA GLU A 86 -1.85 22.30 23.41
C GLU A 86 -1.05 23.48 23.98
N GLU A 87 -0.07 23.23 24.86
CA GLU A 87 0.76 24.29 25.45
C GLU A 87 1.79 24.86 24.47
N TYR A 88 2.44 24.02 23.68
CA TYR A 88 3.57 24.43 22.84
C TYR A 88 3.24 24.58 21.36
N GLY A 89 2.12 24.04 20.88
CA GLY A 89 1.85 23.87 19.45
C GLY A 89 2.69 22.76 18.81
N GLU A 90 2.34 22.35 17.59
CA GLU A 90 2.99 21.22 16.91
C GLU A 90 4.48 21.47 16.64
N GLU A 91 4.85 22.61 16.07
CA GLU A 91 6.23 22.88 15.64
C GLU A 91 7.23 22.93 16.81
N LYS A 92 6.92 23.74 17.83
CA LYS A 92 7.76 23.86 19.03
C LYS A 92 7.68 22.61 19.90
N GLY A 93 6.51 21.98 19.98
CA GLY A 93 6.33 20.69 20.67
C GLY A 93 7.22 19.60 20.07
N ASN A 94 7.25 19.47 18.74
CA ASN A 94 8.11 18.50 18.05
C ASN A 94 9.60 18.79 18.26
N THR A 95 9.98 20.06 18.27
CA THR A 95 11.37 20.47 18.56
C THR A 95 11.78 20.06 19.97
N LEU A 96 10.96 20.36 20.98
CA LEU A 96 11.20 19.98 22.38
C LEU A 96 11.20 18.45 22.55
N TYR A 97 10.26 17.75 21.91
CA TYR A 97 10.19 16.30 21.94
C TYR A 97 11.47 15.66 21.39
N SER A 98 11.99 16.20 20.28
CA SER A 98 13.25 15.75 19.68
C SER A 98 14.44 15.93 20.63
N GLN A 99 14.46 17.04 21.38
CA GLN A 99 15.48 17.26 22.42
C GLN A 99 15.35 16.24 23.56
N PHE A 100 14.12 15.88 23.96
CA PHE A 100 13.89 14.83 24.96
C PHE A 100 14.37 13.47 24.45
N LEU A 101 14.05 13.11 23.21
CA LEU A 101 14.54 11.88 22.59
C LEU A 101 16.06 11.79 22.67
N GLU A 102 16.80 12.83 22.25
CA GLU A 102 18.26 12.83 22.34
C GLU A 102 18.78 12.77 23.79
N LYS A 103 18.15 13.51 24.71
CA LYS A 103 18.49 13.49 26.14
C LYS A 103 18.37 12.10 26.75
N TYR A 104 17.33 11.34 26.40
CA TYR A 104 17.05 10.02 26.98
C TYR A 104 17.64 8.85 26.17
N ARG A 105 18.05 9.07 24.92
CA ARG A 105 18.60 8.04 24.02
C ARG A 105 19.74 7.24 24.63
N SER A 106 20.71 7.94 25.24
CA SER A 106 21.86 7.29 25.88
C SER A 106 21.46 6.41 27.07
N ARG A 107 20.43 6.80 27.82
CA ARG A 107 19.92 6.02 28.96
C ARG A 107 19.14 4.80 28.49
N TRP A 108 18.31 4.97 27.45
CA TRP A 108 17.55 3.91 26.81
C TRP A 108 18.46 2.81 26.24
N ILE A 109 19.55 3.18 25.56
CA ILE A 109 20.56 2.24 25.06
C ILE A 109 21.22 1.47 26.21
N LYS A 110 21.63 2.17 27.29
CA LYS A 110 22.25 1.53 28.47
C LYS A 110 21.31 0.56 29.19
N ALA A 111 20.00 0.86 29.18
CA ALA A 111 18.96 -0.03 29.70
C ALA A 111 18.63 -1.20 28.74
N LYS A 112 19.43 -1.41 27.69
CA LYS A 112 19.23 -2.46 26.67
C LYS A 112 17.84 -2.40 26.03
N GLN A 113 17.25 -1.21 25.93
CA GLN A 113 15.94 -1.01 25.31
C GLN A 113 14.83 -1.86 25.95
N GLN A 114 14.94 -2.13 27.25
CA GLN A 114 13.96 -2.93 28.00
C GLN A 114 12.55 -2.28 28.01
N TYR A 115 12.49 -0.95 27.88
CA TYR A 115 11.26 -0.15 27.80
C TYR A 115 11.29 0.74 26.56
N ASP A 116 10.16 1.32 26.18
CA ASP A 116 10.12 2.32 25.12
C ASP A 116 10.83 3.60 25.60
N ILE A 117 11.51 4.31 24.69
CA ILE A 117 12.11 5.61 25.01
C ILE A 117 11.03 6.63 25.39
N ASP A 118 9.84 6.50 24.80
CA ASP A 118 8.69 7.34 25.07
C ASP A 118 8.25 7.23 26.54
N ASP A 119 8.39 6.05 27.18
CA ASP A 119 8.07 5.87 28.59
C ASP A 119 8.95 6.75 29.49
N TYR A 120 10.23 6.96 29.12
CA TYR A 120 11.11 7.86 29.86
C TYR A 120 10.65 9.31 29.75
N ILE A 121 10.24 9.74 28.55
CA ILE A 121 9.77 11.10 28.30
C ILE A 121 8.46 11.35 29.05
N VAL A 122 7.51 10.41 28.98
CA VAL A 122 6.25 10.47 29.71
C VAL A 122 6.51 10.60 31.20
N ASN A 123 7.33 9.75 31.79
CA ASN A 123 7.54 9.71 33.24
C ASN A 123 8.34 10.91 33.78
N HIS A 124 9.29 11.45 33.01
CA HIS A 124 10.21 12.47 33.50
C HIS A 124 9.90 13.89 33.03
N GLU A 125 9.26 14.06 31.88
CA GLU A 125 8.98 15.38 31.31
C GLU A 125 7.50 15.72 31.34
N LEU A 126 6.64 14.80 30.89
CA LEU A 126 5.21 15.11 30.71
C LEU A 126 4.41 14.92 32.00
N GLU A 127 4.54 13.78 32.66
CA GLU A 127 3.77 13.46 33.85
C GLU A 127 3.98 14.47 34.99
N PRO A 128 5.23 14.87 35.36
CA PRO A 128 5.44 15.85 36.43
C PRO A 128 4.74 17.19 36.17
N ARG A 129 4.55 17.56 34.90
CA ARG A 129 3.97 18.83 34.50
C ARG A 129 2.45 18.79 34.40
N TYR A 130 1.89 17.76 33.80
CA TYR A 130 0.48 17.74 33.40
C TYR A 130 -0.41 16.86 34.29
N LYS A 131 0.16 16.00 35.14
CA LYS A 131 -0.60 15.11 36.02
C LYS A 131 -1.64 15.84 36.85
N LYS A 132 -1.26 16.96 37.49
CA LYS A 132 -2.17 17.73 38.35
C LYS A 132 -3.38 18.26 37.56
N ILE A 133 -3.14 18.78 36.35
CA ILE A 133 -4.19 19.30 35.47
C ILE A 133 -5.14 18.17 35.04
N ILE A 134 -4.60 17.00 34.69
CA ILE A 134 -5.39 15.83 34.33
C ILE A 134 -6.24 15.36 35.52
N LEU A 135 -5.65 15.23 36.70
CA LEU A 135 -6.34 14.78 37.92
C LEU A 135 -7.46 15.73 38.37
N GLN A 136 -7.29 17.03 38.16
CA GLN A 136 -8.33 18.02 38.45
C GLN A 136 -9.55 17.85 37.52
N ARG A 137 -9.32 17.50 36.25
CA ARG A 137 -10.37 17.35 35.25
C ARG A 137 -11.00 15.96 35.22
N PHE A 138 -10.23 14.92 35.52
CA PHE A 138 -10.65 13.53 35.43
C PHE A 138 -10.51 12.85 36.80
N LYS A 139 -11.65 12.51 37.42
CA LYS A 139 -11.71 11.98 38.78
C LYS A 139 -11.27 10.50 38.91
N ASP A 140 -11.24 9.75 37.82
CA ASP A 140 -10.94 8.32 37.80
C ASP A 140 -9.68 8.06 36.97
N ILE A 141 -8.52 8.16 37.61
CA ILE A 141 -7.22 7.95 36.95
C ILE A 141 -6.99 6.48 36.60
N GLU A 142 -7.50 5.56 37.41
CA GLU A 142 -7.37 4.11 37.16
C GLU A 142 -7.99 3.75 35.81
N LYS A 143 -9.16 4.31 35.50
CA LYS A 143 -9.79 4.14 34.19
C LYS A 143 -8.99 4.73 33.04
N LEU A 144 -8.27 5.84 33.25
CA LEU A 144 -7.44 6.45 32.21
C LEU A 144 -6.19 5.61 31.90
N GLN A 145 -5.67 4.91 32.91
CA GLN A 145 -4.48 4.06 32.79
C GLN A 145 -4.79 2.64 32.28
N LYS A 146 -6.07 2.26 32.15
CA LYS A 146 -6.42 0.94 31.61
C LYS A 146 -5.83 0.73 30.20
N PRO A 147 -5.26 -0.46 29.93
CA PRO A 147 -4.78 -0.81 28.59
C PRO A 147 -5.88 -0.61 27.55
N ARG A 148 -5.52 0.04 26.45
CA ARG A 148 -6.41 0.26 25.32
C ARG A 148 -5.91 -0.54 24.13
N TYR A 149 -6.84 -0.93 23.28
CA TYR A 149 -6.52 -1.74 22.13
C TYR A 149 -7.18 -1.19 20.87
N ARG A 150 -6.42 -1.19 19.78
CA ARG A 150 -6.93 -1.00 18.42
C ARG A 150 -7.08 -2.38 17.78
N ILE A 151 -8.21 -2.62 17.13
CA ILE A 151 -8.41 -3.82 16.33
C ILE A 151 -8.08 -3.46 14.90
N GLU A 152 -6.94 -3.97 14.42
CA GLU A 152 -6.62 -3.98 12.99
C GLU A 152 -7.28 -5.16 12.32
N ARG A 153 -7.79 -4.92 11.12
CA ARG A 153 -8.53 -5.90 10.32
C ARG A 153 -7.80 -6.06 9.01
N GLU A 154 -7.29 -7.25 8.78
CA GLU A 154 -6.59 -7.63 7.56
C GLU A 154 -7.46 -8.63 6.81
N ARG A 155 -7.81 -8.29 5.59
CA ARG A 155 -8.68 -9.10 4.73
C ARG A 155 -7.92 -10.33 4.21
N TYR A 156 -8.56 -11.49 4.22
CA TYR A 156 -8.04 -12.68 3.54
C TYR A 156 -8.39 -12.64 2.05
N TYR A 157 -7.35 -12.80 1.22
CA TYR A 157 -7.49 -12.90 -0.24
C TYR A 157 -7.30 -14.35 -0.66
N ARG A 158 -8.24 -14.88 -1.44
CA ARG A 158 -8.20 -16.22 -2.03
C ARG A 158 -7.38 -16.17 -3.32
N LEU A 159 -6.11 -15.83 -3.18
CA LEU A 159 -5.11 -15.85 -4.24
C LEU A 159 -4.04 -16.87 -3.87
N PRO A 160 -3.39 -17.52 -4.85
CA PRO A 160 -2.28 -18.41 -4.53
C PRO A 160 -1.09 -17.59 -4.02
N SER A 161 -0.26 -18.20 -3.17
CA SER A 161 1.06 -17.66 -2.84
C SER A 161 1.86 -17.41 -4.14
N PRO A 162 2.60 -16.30 -4.25
CA PRO A 162 2.90 -15.30 -3.22
C PRO A 162 1.92 -14.11 -3.16
N PHE A 163 0.70 -14.26 -3.71
CA PHE A 163 -0.27 -13.18 -3.89
C PHE A 163 -1.38 -13.13 -2.84
N ASP A 164 -1.40 -14.08 -1.91
CA ASP A 164 -2.38 -14.27 -0.84
C ASP A 164 -2.45 -13.12 0.17
N HIS A 165 -1.45 -12.24 0.20
CA HIS A 165 -1.44 -11.02 0.99
C HIS A 165 -1.49 -9.76 0.10
N ILE A 166 -2.54 -8.95 0.20
CA ILE A 166 -2.63 -7.64 -0.47
C ILE A 166 -2.71 -6.54 0.59
N ASP A 167 -1.96 -5.45 0.41
CA ASP A 167 -2.07 -4.27 1.26
C ASP A 167 -3.40 -3.55 1.01
N TRP A 168 -4.36 -3.83 1.90
CA TRP A 168 -5.74 -3.32 1.86
C TRP A 168 -5.84 -1.78 1.94
N ARG A 169 -4.76 -1.09 2.33
CA ARG A 169 -4.73 0.37 2.37
C ARG A 169 -4.66 0.98 0.96
N ASN A 170 -4.26 0.20 -0.03
CA ASN A 170 -4.19 0.65 -1.41
C ASN A 170 -5.45 0.24 -2.17
N PRO A 171 -5.90 1.09 -3.11
CA PRO A 171 -7.07 0.78 -3.92
C PRO A 171 -6.77 -0.21 -5.06
N TYR A 172 -5.50 -0.60 -5.23
CA TYR A 172 -5.08 -1.59 -6.21
C TYR A 172 -3.76 -2.27 -5.77
N ASP A 173 -3.49 -3.42 -6.37
CA ASP A 173 -2.20 -4.10 -6.35
C ASP A 173 -1.77 -4.39 -7.80
N ASN A 174 -0.52 -4.07 -8.14
CA ASN A 174 0.00 -4.25 -9.49
C ASN A 174 1.14 -5.27 -9.49
N ILE A 175 0.96 -6.34 -10.25
CA ILE A 175 1.86 -7.49 -10.26
C ILE A 175 2.49 -7.56 -11.65
N PHE A 176 3.82 -7.45 -11.70
CA PHE A 176 4.61 -7.58 -12.92
C PHE A 176 5.17 -8.99 -12.99
N ILE A 177 4.86 -9.70 -14.07
CA ILE A 177 5.21 -11.11 -14.22
C ILE A 177 6.01 -11.31 -15.51
N TRP A 178 7.04 -12.14 -15.43
CA TRP A 178 7.80 -12.58 -16.59
C TRP A 178 8.14 -14.07 -16.45
N ARG A 179 8.64 -14.66 -17.53
CA ARG A 179 8.90 -16.09 -17.65
C ARG A 179 10.37 -16.35 -17.96
N GLU A 180 10.96 -17.27 -17.21
CA GLU A 180 12.31 -17.80 -17.46
C GLU A 180 12.23 -19.31 -17.60
N GLY A 181 12.35 -19.80 -18.83
CA GLY A 181 12.15 -21.20 -19.16
C GLY A 181 10.73 -21.68 -18.83
N LYS A 182 10.60 -22.57 -17.85
CA LYS A 182 9.31 -23.12 -17.39
C LYS A 182 8.74 -22.45 -16.14
N LYS A 183 9.48 -21.51 -15.53
CA LYS A 183 9.06 -20.81 -14.32
C LYS A 183 8.61 -19.40 -14.63
N SER A 184 7.67 -18.90 -13.85
CA SER A 184 7.28 -17.49 -13.85
C SER A 184 7.75 -16.82 -12.57
N PHE A 185 8.12 -15.56 -12.69
CA PHE A 185 8.59 -14.73 -11.59
C PHE A 185 7.75 -13.48 -11.51
N ALA A 186 7.48 -13.02 -10.28
CA ALA A 186 6.70 -11.82 -10.05
C ALA A 186 7.41 -10.82 -9.15
N ARG A 187 7.08 -9.55 -9.38
CA ARG A 187 7.31 -8.42 -8.47
C ARG A 187 6.02 -7.65 -8.28
N ARG A 188 5.82 -7.16 -7.06
CA ARG A 188 4.67 -6.33 -6.71
C ARG A 188 5.07 -4.86 -6.67
N GLY A 189 4.28 -4.03 -7.34
CA GLY A 189 4.27 -2.58 -7.20
C GLY A 189 2.92 -2.10 -6.68
N GLY A 190 2.92 -0.90 -6.09
CA GLY A 190 1.70 -0.23 -5.62
C GLY A 190 2.00 0.85 -4.60
N GLY A 191 0.96 1.38 -3.96
CA GLY A 191 1.05 2.50 -3.02
C GLY A 191 1.54 2.16 -1.60
N GLY A 192 1.73 0.88 -1.26
CA GLY A 192 1.77 0.40 0.13
C GLY A 192 3.02 0.74 0.93
N SER A 193 4.12 1.06 0.25
CA SER A 193 5.36 1.52 0.88
C SER A 193 6.21 2.32 -0.09
N SER A 194 7.22 3.05 0.43
CA SER A 194 8.13 3.80 -0.43
C SER A 194 8.86 2.90 -1.45
N GLY A 195 9.27 1.70 -1.06
CA GLY A 195 9.90 0.75 -1.98
C GLY A 195 8.92 0.19 -3.01
N GLN A 196 7.68 -0.12 -2.62
CA GLN A 196 6.66 -0.59 -3.58
C GLN A 196 6.29 0.48 -4.61
N ARG A 197 6.25 1.76 -4.22
CA ARG A 197 6.03 2.88 -5.13
C ARG A 197 7.17 3.03 -6.14
N GLU A 198 8.40 2.92 -5.67
CA GLU A 198 9.58 2.93 -6.53
C GLU A 198 9.54 1.77 -7.54
N PHE A 199 9.26 0.55 -7.07
CA PHE A 199 9.13 -0.63 -7.94
C PHE A 199 8.00 -0.47 -8.96
N ASN A 200 6.84 0.04 -8.54
CA ASN A 200 5.71 0.28 -9.45
C ASN A 200 6.12 1.18 -10.61
N SER A 201 6.71 2.33 -10.31
CA SER A 201 7.18 3.29 -11.32
C SER A 201 8.24 2.67 -12.23
N LYS A 202 9.26 2.03 -11.64
CA LYS A 202 10.38 1.42 -12.36
C LYS A 202 9.92 0.34 -13.33
N PHE A 203 9.04 -0.56 -12.88
CA PHE A 203 8.51 -1.63 -13.71
C PHE A 203 7.52 -1.14 -14.77
N ILE A 204 6.66 -0.15 -14.45
CA ILE A 204 5.78 0.47 -15.45
C ILE A 204 6.61 1.08 -16.59
N TYR A 205 7.65 1.86 -16.27
CA TYR A 205 8.51 2.45 -17.30
C TYR A 205 9.26 1.38 -18.11
N GLY A 206 9.78 0.35 -17.45
CA GLY A 206 10.48 -0.74 -18.14
C GLY A 206 9.56 -1.52 -19.07
N TYR A 207 8.37 -1.89 -18.61
CA TYR A 207 7.37 -2.57 -19.42
C TYR A 207 6.82 -1.66 -20.51
N ALA A 208 6.74 -0.35 -20.30
CA ALA A 208 6.35 0.60 -21.35
C ALA A 208 7.37 0.63 -22.50
N LEU A 209 8.68 0.57 -22.19
CA LEU A 209 9.73 0.43 -23.20
C LEU A 209 9.59 -0.88 -23.99
N ILE A 210 9.33 -2.00 -23.30
CA ILE A 210 9.07 -3.30 -23.96
C ILE A 210 7.81 -3.22 -24.82
N ASN A 211 6.72 -2.65 -24.30
CA ASN A 211 5.41 -2.55 -24.95
C ASN A 211 5.45 -1.82 -26.31
N LYS A 212 6.42 -0.92 -26.51
CA LYS A 212 6.63 -0.25 -27.79
C LYS A 212 7.20 -1.15 -28.87
N LYS A 213 7.97 -2.17 -28.48
CA LYS A 213 8.58 -3.15 -29.38
C LYS A 213 7.66 -4.35 -29.55
N HIS A 214 7.15 -4.88 -28.45
CA HIS A 214 6.26 -6.03 -28.39
C HIS A 214 5.15 -5.79 -27.37
N PRO A 215 3.86 -5.95 -27.72
CA PRO A 215 2.76 -5.69 -26.80
C PRO A 215 2.87 -6.50 -25.51
N VAL A 216 2.79 -5.82 -24.35
CA VAL A 216 2.81 -6.46 -23.02
C VAL A 216 1.37 -6.64 -22.55
N PRO A 217 0.84 -7.87 -22.41
CA PRO A 217 -0.54 -8.07 -22.00
C PRO A 217 -0.81 -7.60 -20.55
N SER A 218 -2.03 -7.14 -20.31
CA SER A 218 -2.49 -6.74 -18.98
C SER A 218 -3.82 -7.39 -18.64
N TYR A 219 -3.90 -8.01 -17.46
CA TYR A 219 -5.10 -8.67 -16.94
C TYR A 219 -5.61 -7.87 -15.76
N ILE A 220 -6.86 -7.42 -15.86
CA ILE A 220 -7.48 -6.60 -14.82
C ILE A 220 -8.48 -7.45 -14.07
N PHE A 221 -8.37 -7.42 -12.75
CA PHE A 221 -9.26 -8.07 -11.81
C PHE A 221 -9.83 -7.06 -10.83
N ILE A 222 -10.94 -7.41 -10.20
CA ILE A 222 -11.46 -6.72 -9.03
C ILE A 222 -11.64 -7.72 -7.89
N TYR A 223 -11.22 -7.33 -6.69
CA TYR A 223 -11.51 -8.03 -5.46
C TYR A 223 -12.63 -7.28 -4.74
N ASN A 224 -13.87 -7.69 -4.99
CA ASN A 224 -15.07 -6.90 -4.67
C ASN A 224 -15.40 -6.89 -3.17
N SER A 225 -16.37 -6.07 -2.76
CA SER A 225 -16.81 -5.94 -1.36
C SER A 225 -17.32 -7.25 -0.72
N GLN A 226 -17.64 -8.28 -1.51
CA GLN A 226 -18.13 -9.59 -1.04
C GLN A 226 -17.03 -10.65 -0.89
N ASN A 227 -15.76 -10.24 -0.97
CA ASN A 227 -14.62 -11.16 -0.91
C ASN A 227 -14.46 -12.13 -2.08
N LEU A 228 -14.86 -11.68 -3.27
CA LEU A 228 -14.71 -12.44 -4.50
C LEU A 228 -13.74 -11.74 -5.45
N LEU A 229 -12.81 -12.51 -6.00
CA LEU A 229 -12.00 -12.10 -7.15
C LEU A 229 -12.84 -12.27 -8.41
N ARG A 230 -12.94 -11.22 -9.22
CA ARG A 230 -13.61 -11.25 -10.53
C ARG A 230 -12.67 -10.76 -11.60
N PHE A 231 -12.63 -11.46 -12.72
CA PHE A 231 -11.93 -11.00 -13.90
C PHE A 231 -12.72 -9.90 -14.59
N ILE A 232 -12.07 -8.80 -14.91
CA ILE A 232 -12.66 -7.68 -15.63
C ILE A 232 -12.35 -7.82 -17.12
N LYS A 233 -11.06 -7.78 -17.48
CA LYS A 233 -10.65 -7.68 -18.87
C LYS A 233 -9.19 -8.03 -19.08
N LYS A 234 -8.89 -8.60 -20.25
CA LYS A 234 -7.54 -8.72 -20.79
C LYS A 234 -7.33 -7.65 -21.86
N PHE A 235 -6.25 -6.90 -21.74
CA PHE A 235 -5.75 -6.00 -22.77
C PHE A 235 -4.54 -6.64 -23.46
N ARG A 236 -4.43 -6.41 -24.77
CA ARG A 236 -3.29 -6.89 -25.58
C ARG A 236 -2.03 -6.07 -25.36
N SER A 237 -2.15 -4.88 -24.79
CA SER A 237 -1.09 -3.90 -24.58
C SER A 237 -1.07 -3.44 -23.13
N LEU A 238 0.06 -2.87 -22.71
CA LEU A 238 0.26 -2.46 -21.34
C LEU A 238 -0.84 -1.50 -20.90
N THR A 239 -1.60 -1.94 -19.90
CA THR A 239 -2.72 -1.23 -19.30
C THR A 239 -2.58 -1.31 -17.79
N VAL A 240 -2.27 -0.20 -17.15
CA VAL A 240 -1.95 -0.14 -15.71
C VAL A 240 -2.67 1.04 -15.03
N PRO A 241 -2.86 1.02 -13.71
CA PRO A 241 -3.33 2.19 -12.97
C PRO A 241 -2.42 3.40 -13.17
N ARG A 242 -3.01 4.60 -13.28
CA ARG A 242 -2.23 5.86 -13.37
C ARG A 242 -1.55 6.25 -12.05
N TYR A 243 -2.03 5.70 -10.95
CA TYR A 243 -1.60 6.06 -9.60
C TYR A 243 -0.15 5.63 -9.33
N ASP A 244 0.53 6.41 -8.48
CA ASP A 244 1.89 6.17 -7.99
C ASP A 244 2.99 6.06 -9.06
N ILE A 245 2.72 6.41 -10.32
CA ILE A 245 3.74 6.56 -11.37
C ILE A 245 4.59 7.80 -11.06
N GLY A 246 5.91 7.65 -11.13
CA GLY A 246 6.87 8.70 -10.77
C GLY A 246 7.13 8.82 -9.25
N SER A 247 6.41 8.07 -8.42
CA SER A 247 6.60 8.09 -6.97
C SER A 247 7.86 7.34 -6.57
N ASN A 248 8.80 8.04 -5.92
CA ASN A 248 10.12 7.53 -5.51
C ASN A 248 11.04 7.05 -6.63
N TYR A 249 10.60 7.10 -7.88
CA TYR A 249 11.42 6.88 -9.07
C TYR A 249 11.02 7.90 -10.15
N PHE A 250 11.60 9.09 -10.06
CA PHE A 250 11.25 10.23 -10.90
C PHE A 250 12.04 10.22 -12.21
N LEU A 251 11.36 10.57 -13.30
CA LEU A 251 11.96 10.85 -14.59
C LEU A 251 11.60 12.28 -15.02
N PRO A 252 12.46 12.97 -15.79
CA PRO A 252 12.07 14.23 -16.40
C PRO A 252 10.79 14.08 -17.21
N HIS A 253 9.89 15.06 -17.12
CA HIS A 253 8.53 14.99 -17.69
C HIS A 253 8.51 14.59 -19.18
N GLU A 254 9.38 15.18 -20.00
CA GLU A 254 9.49 14.82 -21.43
C GLU A 254 9.90 13.36 -21.63
N THR A 255 10.78 12.84 -20.78
CA THR A 255 11.21 11.45 -20.81
C THR A 255 10.08 10.52 -20.39
N GLU A 256 9.34 10.89 -19.34
CA GLU A 256 8.16 10.15 -18.88
C GLU A 256 7.11 10.05 -19.98
N ILE A 257 6.67 11.18 -20.56
CA ILE A 257 5.70 11.20 -21.67
C ILE A 257 6.18 10.32 -22.82
N ARG A 258 7.45 10.51 -23.22
CA ARG A 258 8.03 9.73 -24.32
C ARG A 258 7.96 8.25 -23.99
N ILE A 259 8.34 7.83 -22.78
CA ILE A 259 8.33 6.42 -22.34
C ILE A 259 6.93 5.85 -22.30
N LEU A 260 5.97 6.55 -21.69
CA LEU A 260 4.61 6.10 -21.48
C LEU A 260 3.72 6.19 -22.74
N ASN A 261 4.22 6.76 -23.84
CA ASN A 261 3.51 6.73 -25.12
C ASN A 261 3.10 5.28 -25.50
N LYS A 262 1.84 5.09 -25.87
CA LYS A 262 1.15 3.80 -26.15
C LYS A 262 0.81 2.94 -24.92
N VAL A 263 1.00 3.45 -23.71
CA VAL A 263 0.45 2.84 -22.49
C VAL A 263 -0.99 3.28 -22.32
N ARG A 264 -1.84 2.35 -21.86
CA ARG A 264 -3.20 2.66 -21.41
C ARG A 264 -3.22 2.81 -19.90
N PHE A 265 -3.95 3.81 -19.42
CA PHE A 265 -4.14 4.06 -18.00
C PHE A 265 -5.56 3.68 -17.57
N LEU A 266 -5.63 3.01 -16.42
CA LEU A 266 -6.86 2.77 -15.69
C LEU A 266 -7.09 3.93 -14.71
N GLU A 267 -8.31 4.48 -14.73
CA GLU A 267 -8.79 5.48 -13.79
C GLU A 267 -10.17 5.07 -13.26
N TRP A 268 -10.38 5.23 -11.96
CA TRP A 268 -11.66 4.99 -11.29
C TRP A 268 -11.82 5.97 -10.12
N ASN A 269 -13.06 6.35 -9.82
CA ASN A 269 -13.31 7.48 -8.90
C ASN A 269 -13.74 7.05 -7.49
N ILE A 270 -14.20 5.80 -7.30
CA ILE A 270 -14.81 5.34 -6.05
C ILE A 270 -14.13 4.04 -5.62
N LEU A 271 -13.61 3.99 -4.40
CA LEU A 271 -12.92 2.81 -3.86
C LEU A 271 -13.89 1.79 -3.25
N ASP A 272 -15.05 2.25 -2.80
CA ASP A 272 -16.01 1.40 -2.09
C ASP A 272 -16.90 0.55 -3.01
N ASN A 273 -17.06 0.99 -4.27
CA ASN A 273 -17.99 0.40 -5.23
C ASN A 273 -17.58 0.78 -6.66
N ILE A 274 -16.64 0.03 -7.23
CA ILE A 274 -16.08 0.29 -8.56
C ILE A 274 -17.07 -0.26 -9.59
N ASN A 275 -17.98 0.59 -10.04
CA ASN A 275 -18.95 0.24 -11.10
C ASN A 275 -18.46 0.60 -12.51
N GLU A 276 -17.58 1.60 -12.62
CA GLU A 276 -17.05 2.08 -13.90
C GLU A 276 -15.53 2.21 -13.81
N ILE A 277 -14.83 1.64 -14.79
CA ILE A 277 -13.39 1.85 -15.01
C ILE A 277 -13.21 2.57 -16.34
N ARG A 278 -12.42 3.64 -16.34
CA ARG A 278 -12.06 4.37 -17.55
C ARG A 278 -10.69 3.94 -18.03
N THR A 279 -10.56 3.78 -19.34
CA THR A 279 -9.26 3.61 -19.99
C THR A 279 -8.94 4.82 -20.85
N LEU A 280 -7.77 5.40 -20.62
CA LEU A 280 -7.19 6.49 -21.40
C LEU A 280 -5.91 6.01 -22.06
N GLU A 281 -5.67 6.37 -23.32
CA GLU A 281 -4.34 6.20 -23.91
C GLU A 281 -3.49 7.41 -23.55
N ALA A 282 -2.20 7.19 -23.26
CA ALA A 282 -1.27 8.26 -22.92
C ALA A 282 -1.18 9.35 -24.01
N THR A 283 -1.55 9.04 -25.25
CA THR A 283 -1.63 9.99 -26.37
C THR A 283 -2.82 10.94 -26.29
N ASP A 284 -3.89 10.55 -25.58
CA ASP A 284 -5.14 11.30 -25.47
C ASP A 284 -5.17 12.22 -24.25
N SER A 285 -4.05 12.33 -23.53
CA SER A 285 -3.99 12.91 -22.19
C SER A 285 -3.13 14.18 -22.11
N TYR A 286 -3.17 15.04 -23.13
CA TYR A 286 -2.73 16.45 -23.07
C TYR A 286 -3.51 17.29 -24.08
#